data_AF-A0A532ARM1-F1
#
_entry.id   AF-A0A532ARM1-F1
#
_cell.length_a   1.000
_cell.length_b   1.000
_cell.length_c   1.000
_cell.angle_alpha   90.00
_cell.angle_beta   90.00
_cell.angle_gamma   90.00
#
_symmetry.space_group_name_H-M   'P 1'
#
loop_
_entity.id
_entity.type
_entity.pdbx_description
1 polymer ?
#
loop_
_entity_poly.entity_id
_entity_poly.type
_entity_poly.pdbx_seq_one_letter_code
_entity_poly.pdbx_strand_id
1 'polypeptide(L)'
;MKNAREIPAAPSSGPLKIMIDGKEREFDIEAPTLPDWVEDRKLTAGGYPYDKKMKSEEYDERLEKLQIELVKAQAWLQSTGKRVMSLFEGRDAAGKGGTIFVLRQYLNPRTARNV
;
A
#
# COMPACT_ATOMS: atom_id res chain seq x y z
N MET A 1 -5.74 40.37 0.35
CA MET A 1 -5.99 39.07 -0.31
C MET A 1 -4.63 38.46 -0.60
N LYS A 2 -4.29 37.35 0.07
CA LYS A 2 -2.94 36.77 0.03
C LYS A 2 -2.82 35.88 -1.22
N ASN A 3 -1.81 36.17 -2.04
CA ASN A 3 -1.44 35.44 -3.25
C ASN A 3 -1.40 33.93 -2.98
N ALA A 4 -2.27 33.18 -3.65
CA ALA A 4 -2.12 31.75 -3.77
C ALA A 4 -0.78 31.50 -4.47
N ARG A 5 0.15 30.84 -3.78
CA ARG A 5 1.34 30.29 -4.43
C ARG A 5 0.84 29.28 -5.44
N GLU A 6 1.01 29.59 -6.72
CA GLU A 6 0.85 28.59 -7.78
C GLU A 6 1.74 27.40 -7.43
N ILE A 7 1.09 26.27 -7.15
CA ILE A 7 1.77 24.99 -7.06
C ILE A 7 2.20 24.69 -8.50
N PRO A 8 3.50 24.50 -8.80
CA PRO A 8 3.91 24.16 -10.16
C PRO A 8 3.15 22.91 -10.58
N ALA A 9 2.49 22.99 -11.74
CA ALA A 9 1.81 21.86 -12.35
C ALA A 9 2.77 20.67 -12.42
N ALA A 10 2.28 19.47 -12.11
CA ALA A 10 3.05 18.25 -12.26
C ALA A 10 3.66 18.19 -13.67
N PRO A 11 4.92 17.79 -13.83
CA PRO A 11 5.58 17.79 -15.12
C PRO A 11 4.77 16.99 -16.14
N SER A 12 4.58 17.60 -17.30
CA SER A 12 3.85 17.10 -18.46
C SER A 12 4.35 15.74 -18.94
N SER A 13 3.43 14.79 -19.10
CA SER A 13 3.40 13.58 -19.95
C SER A 13 4.62 13.25 -20.82
N GLY A 14 5.79 13.06 -20.20
CA GLY A 14 7.01 12.69 -20.88
C GLY A 14 7.95 11.96 -19.93
N PRO A 15 8.97 11.28 -20.46
CA PRO A 15 9.85 10.45 -19.65
C PRO A 15 10.55 11.24 -18.55
N LEU A 16 10.50 10.72 -17.33
CA LEU A 16 11.17 11.27 -16.17
C LEU A 16 12.63 10.84 -16.16
N LYS A 17 13.54 11.80 -16.06
CA LYS A 17 14.96 11.54 -15.81
C LYS A 17 15.22 11.53 -14.31
N ILE A 18 15.73 10.42 -13.79
CA ILE A 18 15.97 10.17 -12.37
C ILE A 18 17.37 9.63 -12.13
N MET A 19 17.98 10.03 -11.02
CA MET A 19 19.29 9.53 -10.60
C MET A 19 19.11 8.35 -9.64
N ILE A 20 19.62 7.18 -10.01
CA ILE A 20 19.57 5.95 -9.19
C ILE A 20 20.96 5.34 -9.13
N ASP A 21 21.46 5.12 -7.91
CA ASP A 21 22.79 4.57 -7.64
C ASP A 21 23.91 5.31 -8.41
N GLY A 22 23.79 6.64 -8.52
CA GLY A 22 24.75 7.49 -9.23
C GLY A 22 24.67 7.44 -10.76
N LYS A 23 23.68 6.76 -11.34
CA LYS A 23 23.45 6.71 -12.80
C LYS A 23 22.16 7.45 -13.15
N GLU A 24 22.21 8.26 -14.21
CA GLU A 24 21.01 8.86 -14.81
C GLU A 24 20.22 7.75 -15.52
N ARG A 25 18.92 7.67 -15.25
CA ARG A 25 18.00 6.72 -15.84
C ARG A 25 16.74 7.45 -16.30
N GLU A 26 16.12 6.90 -17.32
CA GLU A 26 14.86 7.40 -17.86
C GLU A 26 13.73 6.44 -17.47
N PHE A 27 12.61 6.99 -17.02
CA PHE A 27 11.41 6.27 -16.65
C PHE A 27 10.20 6.95 -17.29
N ASP A 28 9.55 6.25 -18.22
CA ASP A 28 8.28 6.67 -18.80
C ASP A 28 7.15 5.83 -18.20
N ILE A 29 6.17 6.50 -17.60
CA ILE A 29 5.00 5.84 -17.00
C ILE A 29 4.00 5.35 -18.06
N GLU A 30 4.00 5.97 -19.25
CA GLU A 30 3.11 5.61 -20.36
C GLU A 30 3.69 4.48 -21.23
N ALA A 31 4.95 4.10 -20.99
CA ALA A 31 5.57 2.98 -21.69
C ALA A 31 4.85 1.66 -21.34
N PRO A 32 4.50 0.82 -22.33
CA PRO A 32 3.76 -0.42 -22.10
C PRO A 32 4.57 -1.49 -21.36
N THR A 33 5.90 -1.34 -21.31
CA THR A 33 6.81 -2.28 -20.66
C THR A 33 7.72 -1.54 -19.68
N LEU A 34 7.94 -2.16 -18.52
CA LEU A 34 8.87 -1.63 -17.53
C LEU A 34 10.32 -1.80 -18.01
N PRO A 35 11.22 -0.82 -17.77
CA PRO A 35 12.64 -1.00 -17.99
C PRO A 35 13.23 -2.13 -17.14
N ASP A 36 14.21 -2.86 -17.67
CA ASP A 36 14.85 -4.01 -16.99
C ASP A 36 15.34 -3.68 -15.58
N TRP A 37 15.93 -2.48 -15.39
CA TRP A 37 16.45 -2.06 -14.08
C TRP A 37 15.37 -1.86 -13.00
N VAL A 38 14.10 -1.67 -13.41
CA VAL A 38 12.93 -1.67 -12.53
C VAL A 38 12.45 -3.11 -12.34
N GLU A 39 12.26 -3.84 -13.44
CA GLU A 39 11.67 -5.18 -13.44
C GLU A 39 12.51 -6.17 -12.60
N ASP A 40 13.83 -6.14 -12.74
CA ASP A 40 14.79 -6.99 -12.03
C ASP A 40 14.82 -6.73 -10.51
N ARG A 41 14.47 -5.51 -10.09
CA ARG A 41 14.56 -5.06 -8.69
C ARG A 41 13.21 -4.84 -8.04
N LYS A 42 12.10 -5.08 -8.74
CA LYS A 42 10.75 -4.73 -8.27
C LYS A 42 10.35 -5.33 -6.93
N LEU A 43 10.88 -6.52 -6.60
CA LEU A 43 10.64 -7.17 -5.31
C LEU A 43 11.73 -6.88 -4.29
N THR A 44 12.99 -6.92 -4.70
CA THR A 44 14.15 -6.85 -3.78
C THR A 44 14.52 -5.42 -3.37
N ALA A 45 14.01 -4.41 -4.07
CA ALA A 45 14.19 -3.00 -3.70
C ALA A 45 13.81 -2.74 -2.24
N GLY A 46 14.64 -1.98 -1.53
CA GLY A 46 14.42 -1.69 -0.11
C GLY A 46 14.78 -2.83 0.85
N GLY A 47 15.45 -3.89 0.38
CA GLY A 47 15.94 -4.97 1.23
C GLY A 47 14.88 -6.02 1.57
N TYR A 48 13.90 -6.25 0.68
CA TYR A 48 12.91 -7.30 0.87
C TYR A 48 13.58 -8.68 0.92
N PRO A 49 13.30 -9.52 1.93
CA PRO A 49 14.09 -10.71 2.21
C PRO A 49 13.72 -11.95 1.37
N TYR A 50 12.73 -11.85 0.49
CA TYR A 50 12.23 -12.98 -0.29
C TYR A 50 12.32 -12.71 -1.80
N ASP A 51 12.76 -13.71 -2.56
CA ASP A 51 12.90 -13.60 -4.02
C ASP A 51 11.57 -13.71 -4.77
N LYS A 52 10.51 -14.19 -4.09
CA LYS A 52 9.20 -14.46 -4.68
C LYS A 52 8.09 -13.99 -3.76
N LYS A 53 6.96 -13.64 -4.36
CA LYS A 53 5.72 -13.37 -3.63
C LYS A 53 5.23 -14.66 -2.95
N MET A 54 4.52 -14.50 -1.83
CA MET A 54 3.76 -15.59 -1.23
C MET A 54 2.78 -16.17 -2.26
N LYS A 55 2.59 -17.50 -2.23
CA LYS A 55 1.60 -18.17 -3.09
C LYS A 55 0.20 -17.72 -2.69
N SER A 56 -0.67 -17.49 -3.68
CA SER A 56 -2.02 -16.99 -3.43
C SER A 56 -2.83 -17.93 -2.52
N GLU A 57 -2.74 -19.25 -2.71
CA GLU A 57 -3.50 -20.19 -1.87
C GLU A 57 -3.07 -20.13 -0.40
N GLU A 58 -1.76 -20.03 -0.14
CA GLU A 58 -1.22 -19.90 1.22
C GLU A 58 -1.64 -18.57 1.87
N TYR A 59 -1.60 -17.49 1.07
CA TYR A 59 -2.04 -16.17 1.53
C TYR A 59 -3.52 -16.17 1.91
N ASP A 60 -4.39 -16.70 1.05
CA ASP A 60 -5.83 -16.72 1.25
C ASP A 60 -6.22 -17.56 2.48
N GLU A 61 -5.62 -18.74 2.65
CA GLU A 61 -5.88 -19.61 3.81
C GLU A 61 -5.47 -18.93 5.13
N ARG A 62 -4.32 -18.25 5.15
CA ARG A 62 -3.86 -17.50 6.32
C ARG A 62 -4.75 -16.29 6.60
N LEU A 63 -5.15 -15.59 5.54
CA LEU A 63 -5.96 -14.39 5.65
C LEU A 63 -7.33 -14.70 6.27
N GLU A 64 -7.99 -15.76 5.82
CA GLU A 64 -9.28 -16.20 6.36
C GLU A 64 -9.19 -16.44 7.88
N LYS A 65 -8.17 -17.19 8.32
CA LYS A 65 -7.94 -17.47 9.74
C LYS A 65 -7.76 -16.18 10.54
N LEU A 66 -6.98 -15.22 10.02
CA LEU A 66 -6.76 -13.93 10.68
C LEU A 66 -8.03 -13.08 10.74
N GLN A 67 -8.86 -13.10 9.69
CA GLN A 67 -10.11 -12.36 9.65
C GLN A 67 -11.14 -12.93 10.64
N ILE A 68 -11.17 -14.25 10.85
CA ILE A 68 -11.98 -14.88 11.91
C ILE A 68 -11.56 -14.35 13.29
N GLU A 69 -10.25 -14.31 13.57
CA GLU A 69 -9.75 -13.77 14.83
C GLU A 69 -10.05 -12.28 14.99
N LEU A 70 -10.03 -11.51 13.90
CA LEU A 70 -10.37 -10.10 13.92
C LEU A 70 -11.85 -9.85 14.28
N VAL A 71 -12.77 -10.71 13.81
CA VAL A 71 -14.19 -10.67 14.19
C VAL A 71 -14.36 -10.97 15.68
N LYS A 72 -13.65 -11.98 16.21
CA LYS A 72 -13.64 -12.28 17.66
C LYS A 72 -13.12 -11.10 18.47
N ALA A 73 -12.02 -10.47 18.03
CA ALA A 73 -11.47 -9.29 18.66
C ALA A 73 -12.46 -8.11 18.63
N GLN A 74 -13.19 -7.90 17.52
CA GLN A 74 -14.23 -6.89 17.43
C GLN A 74 -15.36 -7.12 18.45
N ALA A 75 -15.84 -8.36 18.58
CA ALA A 75 -16.87 -8.72 19.56
C ALA A 75 -16.39 -8.46 21.00
N TRP A 76 -15.12 -8.76 21.29
CA TRP A 76 -14.51 -8.47 22.59
C TRP A 76 -14.37 -6.96 22.87
N LEU A 77 -13.96 -6.16 21.88
CA LEU A 77 -13.89 -4.70 22.02
C LEU A 77 -15.26 -4.11 22.37
N GLN A 78 -16.32 -4.63 21.75
CA GLN A 78 -17.70 -4.22 22.02
C GLN A 78 -18.14 -4.60 23.44
N SER A 79 -17.91 -5.84 23.88
CA SER A 79 -18.34 -6.31 25.20
C SER A 79 -17.59 -5.63 26.36
N THR A 80 -16.35 -5.22 26.11
CA THR A 80 -15.49 -4.58 27.13
C THR A 80 -15.49 -3.06 27.08
N GLY A 81 -16.10 -2.45 26.05
CA GLY A 81 -16.06 -1.00 25.80
C GLY A 81 -14.68 -0.46 25.44
N LYS A 82 -13.73 -1.34 25.07
CA LYS A 82 -12.37 -0.95 24.65
C LYS A 82 -12.38 -0.41 23.22
N ARG A 83 -11.36 0.40 22.88
CA ARG A 83 -11.24 1.09 21.59
C ARG A 83 -9.86 0.87 21.01
N VAL A 84 -9.77 0.75 19.69
CA VAL A 84 -8.53 0.57 18.93
C VAL A 84 -8.48 1.58 17.80
N MET A 85 -7.29 2.10 17.52
CA MET A 85 -6.98 2.96 16.37
C MET A 85 -5.79 2.37 15.63
N SER A 86 -5.91 2.23 14.31
CA SER A 86 -4.84 1.75 13.44
C SER A 86 -4.48 2.84 12.44
N LEU A 87 -3.23 3.31 12.48
CA LEU A 87 -2.68 4.29 11.56
C LEU A 87 -1.87 3.58 10.47
N PHE A 88 -2.19 3.86 9.20
CA PHE A 88 -1.51 3.28 8.05
C PHE A 88 -0.72 4.36 7.32
N GLU A 89 0.60 4.31 7.44
CA GLU A 89 1.54 5.22 6.78
C GLU A 89 2.40 4.45 5.77
N GLY A 90 2.96 5.17 4.79
CA GLY A 90 3.85 4.59 3.79
C GLY A 90 3.89 5.38 2.49
N ARG A 91 4.78 4.96 1.58
CA ARG A 91 4.92 5.57 0.25
C ARG A 91 3.62 5.47 -0.55
N ASP A 92 3.51 6.31 -1.57
CA ASP A 92 2.46 6.17 -2.56
C ASP A 92 2.59 4.82 -3.27
N ALA A 93 1.45 4.24 -3.65
CA ALA A 93 1.34 2.89 -4.20
C ALA A 93 1.86 1.73 -3.30
N ALA A 94 2.20 1.98 -2.03
CA ALA A 94 2.69 0.93 -1.11
C ALA A 94 1.62 -0.10 -0.66
N GLY A 95 0.36 0.05 -1.09
CA GLY A 95 -0.72 -0.91 -0.79
C GLY A 95 -1.58 -0.58 0.45
N LYS A 96 -1.44 0.62 1.04
CA LYS A 96 -2.20 1.06 2.23
C LYS A 96 -3.73 0.81 2.10
N GLY A 97 -4.31 1.21 0.98
CA GLY A 97 -5.75 1.05 0.72
C GLY A 97 -6.20 -0.41 0.63
N GLY A 98 -5.37 -1.29 0.03
CA GLY A 98 -5.63 -2.72 -0.04
C GLY A 98 -5.63 -3.37 1.34
N THR A 99 -4.68 -3.00 2.21
CA THR A 99 -4.64 -3.48 3.60
C THR A 99 -5.87 -3.02 4.39
N ILE A 100 -6.28 -1.75 4.27
CA ILE A 100 -7.49 -1.24 4.94
C ILE A 100 -8.73 -1.98 4.46
N PHE A 101 -8.84 -2.21 3.15
CA PHE A 101 -9.94 -2.98 2.56
C PHE A 101 -10.01 -4.38 3.18
N VAL A 102 -8.92 -5.14 3.10
CA VAL A 102 -8.83 -6.52 3.62
C VAL A 102 -9.16 -6.60 5.12
N LEU A 103 -8.66 -5.64 5.91
CA LEU A 103 -8.93 -5.59 7.34
C LEU A 103 -10.42 -5.36 7.64
N ARG A 104 -11.13 -4.62 6.79
CA ARG A 104 -12.54 -4.26 7.01
C ARG A 104 -13.55 -5.20 6.35
N GLN A 105 -13.13 -6.10 5.45
CA GLN A 105 -14.03 -6.94 4.64
C GLN A 105 -15.14 -7.63 5.45
N TYR A 106 -14.81 -8.13 6.65
CA TYR A 106 -15.75 -8.88 7.50
C TYR A 106 -16.12 -8.17 8.81
N LEU A 107 -15.73 -6.90 8.97
CA LEU A 107 -16.06 -6.14 10.19
C LEU A 107 -17.39 -5.39 10.03
N ASN A 108 -18.16 -5.32 11.12
CA ASN A 108 -19.40 -4.54 11.13
C ASN A 108 -19.10 -3.04 10.92
N PRO A 109 -19.55 -2.41 9.81
CA PRO A 109 -19.20 -1.05 9.45
C PRO A 109 -19.74 0.01 10.41
N ARG A 110 -20.77 -0.32 11.22
CA ARG A 110 -21.29 0.58 12.25
C ARG A 110 -20.32 0.80 13.41
N THR A 111 -19.38 -0.13 13.60
CA THR A 111 -18.41 -0.09 14.70
C THR A 111 -16.96 0.01 14.24
N ALA A 112 -16.67 -0.34 12.98
CA ALA A 112 -15.37 -0.16 12.34
C ALA A 112 -15.45 0.88 11.21
N ARG A 113 -14.93 2.08 11.45
CA ARG A 113 -14.94 3.21 10.52
C ARG A 113 -13.53 3.56 10.03
N ASN A 114 -13.43 3.95 8.77
CA ASN A 114 -12.27 4.67 8.24
C ASN A 114 -12.46 6.18 8.41
N VAL A 115 -11.36 6.90 8.49
CA VAL A 115 -11.29 8.37 8.52
C VAL A 115 -10.55 8.83 7.28
#